data_AF-M1C0S1-F1
#
_entry.id   AF-M1C0S1-F1
#
_cell.length_a   1.000
_cell.length_b   1.000
_cell.length_c   1.000
_cell.angle_alpha   90.00
_cell.angle_beta   90.00
_cell.angle_gamma   90.00
#
_symmetry.space_group_name_H-M   'P 1'
#
loop_
_entity.id
_entity.type
_entity.pdbx_description
1 polymer ?
#
loop_
_entity_poly.entity_id
_entity_poly.type
_entity_poly.pdbx_seq_one_letter_code
_entity_poly.pdbx_strand_id
1 'polypeptide(L)'
;MLCFNIYAACPISFEFQNYTVVTTQCRGPQYPAKQCCEALAQFACPYSDYVNDLTTDCASTMFSYINLHGKYPPGLFASECTGDKKGLPCPDSASSESASANNSHMSCRLSPILMIVTAIMGLLLLLL
;
A
#
# COMPACT_ATOMS: atom_id res chain seq x y z
N MET A 1 26.14 -4.59 5.69
CA MET A 1 24.87 -4.41 6.41
C MET A 1 23.75 -4.54 5.37
N LEU A 2 23.12 -5.71 5.28
CA LEU A 2 21.99 -5.90 4.36
C LEU A 2 20.71 -5.64 5.16
N CYS A 3 19.90 -4.67 4.74
CA CYS A 3 18.56 -4.49 5.26
C CYS A 3 17.68 -5.64 4.73
N PHE A 4 17.71 -6.79 5.42
CA PHE A 4 16.71 -7.82 5.19
C PHE A 4 15.35 -7.19 5.51
N ASN A 5 14.46 -7.21 4.52
CA ASN A 5 13.15 -6.58 4.52
C ASN A 5 12.46 -6.75 5.88
N ILE A 6 12.19 -5.64 6.58
CA ILE A 6 11.34 -5.66 7.79
C ILE A 6 9.87 -5.91 7.39
N TYR A 7 9.56 -5.76 6.10
CA TYR A 7 8.24 -5.93 5.51
C TYR A 7 8.02 -7.35 5.00
N ALA A 8 6.78 -7.83 5.09
CA ALA A 8 6.38 -9.08 4.47
C ALA A 8 6.38 -8.96 2.93
N ALA A 9 6.62 -10.07 2.25
CA ALA A 9 6.58 -10.11 0.80
C ALA A 9 5.14 -9.89 0.28
N CYS A 10 5.00 -9.11 -0.80
CA CYS A 10 3.73 -8.87 -1.43
C CYS A 10 3.11 -10.16 -1.99
N PRO A 11 1.84 -10.50 -1.68
CA PRO A 11 1.17 -11.67 -2.24
C PRO A 11 0.76 -11.48 -3.71
N ILE A 12 0.86 -10.25 -4.24
CA ILE A 12 0.50 -9.92 -5.62
C ILE A 12 1.76 -9.90 -6.51
N SER A 13 1.72 -10.66 -7.59
CA SER A 13 2.77 -10.70 -8.60
C SER A 13 2.67 -9.50 -9.55
N PHE A 14 3.22 -8.35 -9.15
CA PHE A 14 3.23 -7.16 -10.01
C PHE A 14 4.00 -7.37 -11.32
N GLU A 15 4.95 -8.30 -11.39
CA GLU A 15 5.71 -8.61 -12.60
C GLU A 15 4.85 -8.86 -13.85
N PHE A 16 3.70 -9.50 -13.68
CA PHE A 16 2.87 -9.97 -14.80
C PHE A 16 1.65 -9.07 -15.07
N GLN A 17 1.62 -7.88 -14.49
CA GLN A 17 0.49 -6.95 -14.65
C GLN A 17 0.57 -6.16 -15.94
N ASN A 18 -0.57 -5.61 -16.36
CA ASN A 18 -0.66 -4.82 -17.58
C ASN A 18 -0.32 -3.34 -17.30
N TYR A 19 0.89 -2.93 -17.69
CA TYR A 19 1.40 -1.56 -17.53
C TYR A 19 1.01 -0.60 -18.66
N THR A 20 0.23 -1.04 -19.65
CA THR A 20 -0.14 -0.21 -20.81
C THR A 20 -0.87 1.06 -20.39
N VAL A 21 -1.76 0.99 -19.39
CA VAL A 21 -2.51 2.17 -18.93
C VAL A 21 -1.59 3.30 -18.46
N VAL A 22 -0.53 2.98 -17.70
CA VAL A 22 0.45 3.96 -17.21
C VAL A 22 1.37 4.41 -18.34
N THR A 23 1.96 3.47 -19.07
CA THR A 23 2.97 3.74 -20.10
C THR A 23 2.42 4.48 -21.32
N THR A 24 1.13 4.34 -21.62
CA THR A 24 0.50 5.05 -22.75
C THR A 24 0.06 6.46 -22.39
N GLN A 25 -0.42 6.69 -21.17
CA GLN A 25 -0.99 7.96 -20.74
C GLN A 25 0.02 8.90 -20.05
N CYS A 26 0.95 8.35 -19.27
CA CYS A 26 2.01 9.12 -18.63
C CYS A 26 3.28 9.09 -19.47
N ARG A 27 3.54 10.16 -20.24
CA ARG A 27 4.69 10.24 -21.16
C ARG A 27 5.61 11.42 -20.86
N GLY A 28 6.91 11.18 -20.99
CA GLY A 28 7.94 12.20 -20.93
C GLY A 28 8.00 13.05 -22.22
N PRO A 29 8.77 14.15 -22.19
CA PRO A 29 9.65 14.57 -21.10
C PRO A 29 8.94 15.39 -20.00
N GLN A 30 7.77 15.96 -20.28
CA GLN A 30 7.07 16.84 -19.34
C GLN A 30 6.33 16.11 -18.23
N TYR A 31 5.95 14.84 -18.41
CA TYR A 31 5.18 14.05 -17.44
C TYR A 31 4.01 14.82 -16.80
N PRO A 32 3.01 15.23 -17.61
CA PRO A 32 1.91 16.06 -17.13
C PRO A 32 1.17 15.40 -15.95
N ALA A 33 1.24 16.04 -14.78
CA ALA A 33 0.78 15.49 -13.49
C ALA A 33 -0.62 14.87 -13.58
N LYS A 34 -1.60 15.61 -14.10
CA LYS A 34 -2.99 15.12 -14.21
C LYS A 34 -3.07 13.75 -14.92
N GLN A 35 -2.45 13.62 -16.09
CA GLN A 35 -2.49 12.39 -16.89
C GLN A 35 -1.73 11.26 -16.19
N CYS A 36 -0.57 11.57 -15.59
CA CYS A 36 0.23 10.59 -14.86
C CYS A 36 -0.47 10.06 -13.61
N CYS A 37 -1.15 10.93 -12.86
CA CYS A 37 -1.83 10.56 -11.64
C CYS A 37 -3.15 9.82 -11.91
N GLU A 38 -3.91 10.23 -12.94
CA GLU A 38 -5.08 9.48 -13.39
C GLU A 38 -4.70 8.07 -13.87
N ALA A 39 -3.63 7.94 -14.65
CA ALA A 39 -3.14 6.65 -15.12
C ALA A 39 -2.61 5.76 -13.98
N LEU A 40 -1.91 6.35 -13.02
CA LEU A 40 -1.47 5.65 -11.81
C LEU A 40 -2.66 5.16 -10.99
N ALA A 41 -3.69 6.00 -10.78
CA ALA A 41 -4.90 5.60 -10.06
C ALA A 41 -5.60 4.43 -10.78
N GLN A 42 -5.80 4.52 -12.11
CA GLN A 42 -6.40 3.43 -12.89
C GLN A 42 -5.65 2.10 -12.73
N PHE A 43 -4.32 2.15 -12.65
CA PHE A 43 -3.50 0.95 -12.45
C PHE A 43 -3.52 0.43 -11.00
N ALA A 44 -3.38 1.33 -10.02
CA ALA A 44 -3.14 0.96 -8.63
C ALA A 44 -4.43 0.67 -7.84
N CYS A 45 -5.54 1.30 -8.20
CA CYS A 45 -6.79 1.19 -7.45
C CYS A 45 -7.37 -0.22 -7.33
N PRO A 46 -7.30 -1.10 -8.35
CA PRO A 46 -7.67 -2.51 -8.20
C PRO A 46 -6.86 -3.28 -7.14
N TYR A 47 -5.70 -2.75 -6.73
CA TYR A 47 -4.80 -3.35 -5.74
C TYR A 47 -4.67 -2.51 -4.47
N SER A 48 -5.56 -1.53 -4.27
CA SER A 48 -5.50 -0.54 -3.17
C SER A 48 -5.36 -1.18 -1.79
N ASP A 49 -6.06 -2.28 -1.51
CA ASP A 49 -5.95 -3.01 -0.23
C ASP A 49 -4.53 -3.55 0.04
N TYR A 50 -3.79 -3.91 -1.01
CA TYR A 50 -2.43 -4.45 -0.90
C TYR A 50 -1.38 -3.34 -0.88
N VAL A 51 -1.51 -2.35 -1.76
CA VAL A 51 -0.51 -1.27 -1.89
C VAL A 51 -0.59 -0.27 -0.73
N ASN A 52 -1.72 -0.20 -0.04
CA ASN A 52 -1.87 0.60 1.18
C ASN A 52 -1.47 -0.17 2.46
N ASP A 53 -1.14 -1.46 2.38
CA ASP A 53 -0.66 -2.23 3.52
C ASP A 53 0.83 -1.92 3.79
N LEU A 54 1.04 -1.07 4.80
CA LEU A 54 2.37 -0.63 5.26
C LEU A 54 3.20 -1.74 5.92
N THR A 55 2.66 -2.95 6.10
CA THR A 55 3.40 -4.10 6.63
C THR A 55 4.04 -4.96 5.53
N THR A 56 3.74 -4.67 4.26
CA THR A 56 4.25 -5.39 3.09
C THR A 56 5.13 -4.51 2.21
N ASP A 57 5.88 -5.15 1.32
CA ASP A 57 6.64 -4.45 0.27
C ASP A 57 5.83 -4.17 -1.01
N CYS A 58 4.51 -4.35 -1.00
CA CYS A 58 3.66 -4.24 -2.20
C CYS A 58 3.79 -2.90 -2.93
N ALA A 59 3.80 -1.77 -2.21
CA ALA A 59 3.94 -0.45 -2.82
C ALA A 59 5.30 -0.30 -3.53
N SER A 60 6.38 -0.68 -2.85
CA SER A 60 7.75 -0.61 -3.38
C SER A 60 7.92 -1.51 -4.61
N THR A 61 7.38 -2.73 -4.55
CA THR A 61 7.40 -3.69 -5.66
C THR A 61 6.61 -3.16 -6.85
N MET A 62 5.39 -2.65 -6.63
CA MET A 62 4.56 -2.03 -7.66
C MET A 62 5.29 -0.89 -8.38
N PHE A 63 5.81 0.09 -7.64
CA PHE A 63 6.52 1.23 -8.25
C PHE A 63 7.81 0.81 -8.96
N SER A 64 8.50 -0.22 -8.48
CA SER A 64 9.68 -0.76 -9.15
C SER A 64 9.36 -1.24 -10.57
N TYR A 65 8.30 -2.03 -10.74
CA TYR A 65 7.89 -2.50 -12.06
C TYR A 65 7.29 -1.36 -12.91
N ILE A 66 6.50 -0.45 -12.34
CA ILE A 66 6.01 0.74 -13.07
C ILE A 66 7.19 1.52 -13.67
N ASN A 67 8.22 1.80 -12.86
CA ASN A 67 9.40 2.55 -13.28
C ASN A 67 10.20 1.78 -14.34
N LEU A 68 10.34 0.47 -14.18
CA LEU A 68 11.05 -0.38 -15.13
C LEU A 68 10.36 -0.38 -16.51
N HIS A 69 9.04 -0.61 -16.55
CA HIS A 69 8.30 -0.71 -17.81
C HIS A 69 8.13 0.64 -18.52
N GLY A 70 7.93 1.72 -17.76
CA GLY A 70 7.75 3.07 -18.31
C GLY A 70 9.04 3.86 -18.48
N LYS A 71 10.18 3.36 -17.98
CA LYS A 71 11.45 4.10 -17.89
C LYS A 71 11.30 5.43 -17.15
N TYR A 72 10.48 5.46 -16.10
CA TYR A 72 10.19 6.66 -15.34
C TYR A 72 11.36 7.03 -14.41
N PRO A 73 11.64 8.33 -14.21
CA PRO A 73 12.60 8.76 -13.21
C PRO A 73 12.12 8.39 -11.80
N PRO A 74 13.04 8.02 -10.89
CA PRO A 74 12.69 7.67 -9.52
C PRO A 74 12.01 8.86 -8.84
N GLY A 75 10.91 8.59 -8.15
CA GLY A 75 10.15 9.61 -7.43
C GLY A 75 9.17 10.43 -8.27
N LEU A 76 9.07 10.21 -9.59
CA LEU A 76 8.14 10.96 -10.45
C LEU A 76 6.72 11.01 -9.90
N PHE A 77 6.14 9.84 -9.59
CA PHE A 77 4.77 9.79 -9.11
C PHE A 77 4.62 10.37 -7.69
N ALA A 78 5.67 10.31 -6.87
CA ALA A 78 5.64 10.94 -5.55
C ALA A 78 5.71 12.47 -5.63
N SER A 79 6.38 13.03 -6.65
CA SER A 79 6.45 14.48 -6.87
C SER A 79 5.21 15.03 -7.57
N GLU A 80 4.72 14.33 -8.60
CA GLU A 80 3.59 14.79 -9.42
C GLU A 80 2.23 14.52 -8.76
N CYS A 81 2.09 13.38 -8.07
CA CYS A 81 0.81 12.91 -7.54
C CYS A 81 0.66 13.20 -6.06
N THR A 82 0.52 14.48 -5.75
CA THR A 82 0.02 14.93 -4.45
C THR A 82 -1.50 14.85 -4.47
N GLY A 83 -2.04 13.74 -3.96
CA GLY A 83 -3.48 13.60 -3.73
C GLY A 83 -3.98 14.53 -2.61
N ASP A 84 -5.14 14.22 -2.06
CA ASP A 84 -5.69 14.97 -0.93
C ASP A 84 -5.08 14.50 0.41
N LYS A 85 -5.60 15.00 1.54
CA LYS A 85 -5.20 14.56 2.90
C LYS A 85 -5.32 13.05 3.15
N LYS A 86 -5.97 12.30 2.25
CA LYS A 86 -6.16 10.84 2.30
C LYS A 86 -5.32 10.08 1.28
N GLY A 87 -4.47 10.77 0.52
CA GLY A 87 -3.72 10.18 -0.60
C GLY A 87 -4.40 10.39 -1.95
N LEU A 88 -3.95 9.66 -2.96
CA LEU A 88 -4.48 9.72 -4.31
C LEU A 88 -5.87 9.04 -4.37
N PRO A 89 -6.96 9.75 -4.68
CA PRO A 89 -8.28 9.15 -4.68
C PRO A 89 -8.42 8.15 -5.83
N CYS A 90 -9.03 7.01 -5.52
CA CYS A 90 -9.50 6.08 -6.53
C CYS A 90 -10.85 6.55 -7.08
N PRO A 91 -11.07 6.51 -8.41
CA PRO A 91 -12.39 6.79 -8.95
C PRO A 91 -13.40 5.79 -8.38
N ASP A 92 -14.58 6.29 -8.00
CA ASP A 92 -15.68 5.43 -7.54
C ASP A 92 -15.95 4.40 -8.63
N SER A 93 -15.63 3.14 -8.31
CA SER A 93 -15.88 2.02 -9.21
C SER A 93 -17.35 2.07 -9.59
N ALA A 94 -17.68 2.15 -10.88
CA ALA A 94 -19.03 1.87 -11.32
C ALA A 94 -19.33 0.43 -10.89
N SER A 95 -20.07 0.32 -9.78
CA SER A 95 -20.50 -0.88 -9.06
C SER A 95 -20.30 -2.19 -9.81
N SER A 96 -19.25 -2.93 -9.49
CA SER A 96 -19.30 -4.39 -9.58
C SER A 96 -19.87 -4.90 -8.27
N GLU A 97 -21.15 -5.25 -8.31
CA GLU A 97 -21.88 -5.91 -7.24
C GLU A 97 -21.05 -7.01 -6.60
N SER A 98 -20.64 -6.80 -5.36
CA SER A 98 -20.16 -7.85 -4.46
C SER A 98 -21.28 -8.10 -3.47
N ALA A 99 -21.97 -9.21 -3.66
CA ALA A 99 -23.06 -9.64 -2.80
C ALA A 99 -22.65 -9.66 -1.32
N SER A 100 -23.57 -9.16 -0.49
CA SER A 100 -23.52 -9.13 0.96
C SER A 100 -23.17 -10.47 1.59
N ALA A 101 -22.28 -10.45 2.60
CA ALA A 101 -22.25 -11.43 3.68
C ALA A 101 -21.98 -10.72 5.02
N ASN A 102 -23.08 -10.42 5.71
CA ASN A 102 -23.33 -10.21 7.14
C ASN A 102 -22.19 -9.82 8.11
N ASN A 103 -22.46 -8.72 8.82
CA ASN A 103 -21.86 -8.30 10.09
C ASN A 103 -21.79 -9.43 11.13
N SER A 104 -20.65 -9.57 11.81
CA SER A 104 -20.64 -9.72 13.27
C SER A 104 -19.30 -9.30 13.88
N HIS A 105 -19.43 -8.46 14.89
CA HIS A 105 -18.42 -7.89 15.77
C HIS A 105 -17.42 -8.95 16.28
N MET A 106 -16.11 -8.74 16.09
CA MET A 106 -15.09 -9.54 16.79
C MET A 106 -13.95 -8.66 17.29
N SER A 107 -14.16 -8.18 18.51
CA SER A 107 -13.22 -7.81 19.55
C SER A 107 -11.73 -8.03 19.23
N CYS A 108 -10.96 -6.94 19.39
CA CYS A 108 -9.52 -6.97 19.59
C CYS A 108 -9.19 -7.95 20.74
N ARG A 109 -8.65 -9.13 20.40
CA ARG A 109 -8.10 -10.06 21.38
C ARG A 109 -6.78 -9.47 21.87
N LEU A 110 -6.81 -8.70 22.96
CA LEU A 110 -5.59 -8.46 23.73
C LEU A 110 -5.08 -9.82 24.22
N SER A 111 -3.87 -10.17 23.79
CA SER A 111 -3.17 -11.36 24.26
C SER A 111 -3.03 -11.31 25.79
N PRO A 112 -3.40 -12.37 26.53
CA PRO A 112 -3.31 -12.40 28.01
C PRO A 112 -1.86 -12.33 28.52
N ILE A 113 -0.88 -12.47 27.61
CA ILE A 113 0.56 -12.45 27.92
C ILE A 113 1.00 -11.05 28.40
N LEU A 114 0.35 -9.97 27.92
CA LEU A 114 0.78 -8.61 28.25
C LEU A 114 0.41 -8.18 29.69
N MET A 115 -0.64 -8.75 30.27
CA MET A 115 -1.09 -8.45 31.64
C MET A 115 -0.21 -9.09 32.72
N ILE A 116 0.46 -10.20 32.38
CA ILE A 116 1.27 -10.95 33.34
C ILE A 116 2.61 -10.24 33.57
N VAL A 117 3.23 -9.69 32.52
CA VAL A 117 4.55 -9.05 32.60
C VAL A 117 4.53 -7.78 33.45
N THR A 118 3.45 -6.99 33.39
CA THR A 118 3.35 -5.74 34.17
C THR A 118 3.17 -5.98 35.67
N ALA A 119 2.43 -7.02 36.06
CA ALA A 119 2.22 -7.37 37.46
C ALA A 119 3.51 -7.90 38.13
N ILE A 120 4.29 -8.73 37.42
CA ILE A 120 5.52 -9.31 37.96
C ILE A 120 6.59 -8.22 38.16
N MET A 121 6.71 -7.29 37.21
CA MET A 121 7.68 -6.18 37.32
C MET A 121 7.32 -5.20 38.44
N GLY A 122 6.02 -4.94 38.65
CA GLY A 122 5.56 -4.12 39.77
C GLY A 122 5.79 -4.75 41.14
N LEU A 123 5.56 -6.07 41.25
CA LEU A 123 5.79 -6.81 42.50
C LEU A 123 7.28 -6.89 42.86
N LEU A 124 8.16 -7.03 41.86
CA LEU A 124 9.61 -7.08 42.08
C LEU A 124 10.18 -5.73 42.55
N LEU A 125 9.62 -4.61 42.09
CA LEU A 125 10.00 -3.27 42.55
C LEU A 125 9.52 -2.94 43.98
N LEU A 126 8.48 -3.63 44.47
CA LEU A 126 7.97 -3.48 45.84
C LEU A 126 8.74 -4.32 46.87
N LEU A 127 9.55 -5.28 46.41
CA LEU A 127 10.32 -6.20 47.25
C LEU A 127 11.84 -5.92 47.26
N LEU A 128 12.28 -4.88 46.54
CA LEU A 128 13.63 -4.30 46.56
C LEU A 128 13.64 -3.00 47.36
#